data_AF-A0A257SI74-F1
#
_entry.id   AF-A0A257SI74-F1
#
_cell.length_a   1.000
_cell.length_b   1.000
_cell.length_c   1.000
_cell.angle_alpha   90.00
_cell.angle_beta   90.00
_cell.angle_gamma   90.00
#
_symmetry.space_group_name_H-M   'P 1'
#
loop_
_entity.id
_entity.type
_entity.pdbx_description
1 polymer ?
#
loop_
_entity_poly.entity_id
_entity_poly.type
_entity_poly.pdbx_seq_one_letter_code
_entity_poly.pdbx_strand_id
1 'polypeptide(L)'
;LHNINLFMSISSFFLGAGFLIPLANLVYSWRYGPKADANPWGSKGLEWQVKSPTPYVPYPATIEPEVVGPNDNYAPGAKEPFVWVSTPSK
;
A
#
# COMPACT_ATOMS: atom_id res chain seq x y z
N LEU A 1 5.00 12.97 41.99
CA LEU A 1 5.20 13.75 40.74
C LEU A 1 6.63 13.61 40.19
N HIS A 2 7.70 13.83 40.96
CA HIS A 2 9.10 13.71 40.50
C HIS A 2 9.43 12.36 39.84
N ASN A 3 9.10 11.22 40.48
CA ASN A 3 9.40 9.88 39.96
C ASN A 3 8.63 9.55 38.66
N ILE A 4 7.41 10.09 38.50
CA ILE A 4 6.60 9.89 37.29
C ILE A 4 7.19 10.67 36.12
N ASN A 5 7.63 11.92 36.36
CA ASN A 5 8.29 12.71 35.31
C ASN A 5 9.58 12.03 34.84
N LEU A 6 10.38 11.46 35.76
CA LEU A 6 11.58 10.71 35.41
C LEU A 6 11.25 9.46 34.56
N PHE A 7 10.24 8.69 34.97
CA PHE A 7 9.77 7.54 34.21
C PHE A 7 9.30 7.92 32.80
N MET A 8 8.54 9.00 32.67
CA MET A 8 8.06 9.49 31.38
C MET A 8 9.21 9.93 30.47
N SER A 9 10.21 10.62 31.01
CA SER A 9 11.42 10.99 30.24
C SER A 9 12.20 9.78 29.77
N ILE A 10 12.40 8.77 30.62
CA ILE A 10 13.06 7.52 30.22
C ILE A 10 12.26 6.82 29.10
N SER A 11 10.93 6.78 29.24
CA SER A 11 10.04 6.17 28.26
C SER A 11 10.08 6.88 26.91
N SER A 12 10.21 8.21 26.88
CA SER A 12 10.32 8.97 25.62
C SER A 12 11.63 8.70 24.90
N PHE A 13 12.74 8.46 25.61
CA PHE A 13 13.99 8.02 24.99
C PHE A 13 13.85 6.63 24.37
N PHE A 14 13.18 5.69 25.04
CA PHE A 14 12.91 4.38 24.46
C PHE A 14 12.00 4.46 23.22
N LEU A 15 10.96 5.31 23.26
CA LEU A 15 10.11 5.57 22.10
C LEU A 15 10.94 6.15 20.93
N GLY A 16 11.80 7.14 21.22
CA GLY A 16 12.72 7.73 20.25
C GLY A 16 13.67 6.70 19.64
N ALA A 17 14.27 5.84 20.46
CA ALA A 17 15.11 4.74 20.00
C ALA A 17 14.33 3.73 19.14
N GLY A 18 13.07 3.47 19.49
CA GLY A 18 12.16 2.61 18.71
C GLY A 18 11.95 3.11 17.28
N PHE A 19 11.90 4.43 17.06
CA PHE A 19 11.81 5.02 15.72
C PHE A 19 13.06 4.79 14.85
N LEU A 20 14.21 4.49 15.43
CA LEU A 20 15.42 4.16 14.66
C LEU A 20 15.26 2.86 13.87
N ILE A 21 14.41 1.93 14.33
CA ILE A 21 14.16 0.65 13.66
C ILE A 21 13.47 0.85 12.29
N PRO A 22 12.28 1.48 12.17
CA PRO A 22 11.67 1.74 10.87
C PRO A 22 12.49 2.71 10.03
N LEU A 23 13.24 3.65 10.63
CA LEU A 23 14.14 4.53 9.89
C LEU A 23 15.28 3.77 9.23
N ALA A 24 15.94 2.86 9.96
CA ALA A 24 16.98 2.01 9.41
C ALA A 24 16.43 1.11 8.29
N ASN A 25 15.24 0.53 8.50
CA ASN A 25 14.57 -0.28 7.47
C ASN A 25 14.24 0.54 6.21
N LEU A 26 13.77 1.77 6.36
CA LEU A 26 13.49 2.69 5.26
C LEU A 26 14.76 3.00 4.45
N VAL A 27 15.84 3.41 5.13
CA VAL A 27 17.12 3.75 4.49
C VAL A 27 17.70 2.53 3.76
N TYR A 28 17.67 1.36 4.39
CA TYR A 28 18.16 0.13 3.78
C TYR A 28 17.33 -0.26 2.55
N SER A 29 16.00 -0.26 2.67
CA SER A 29 15.09 -0.62 1.57
C SER A 29 15.19 0.36 0.40
N TRP A 30 15.38 1.66 0.67
CA TRP A 30 15.57 2.65 -0.38
C TRP A 30 16.88 2.46 -1.15
N ARG A 31 17.97 2.12 -0.45
CA ARG A 31 19.29 2.00 -1.06
C ARG A 31 19.57 0.64 -1.72
N TYR A 32 19.02 -0.43 -1.16
CA TYR A 32 19.35 -1.81 -1.52
C TYR A 32 18.13 -2.70 -1.78
N GLY A 33 16.91 -2.21 -1.53
CA GLY A 33 15.69 -2.99 -1.74
C GLY A 33 15.46 -3.30 -3.22
N PRO A 34 14.84 -4.46 -3.53
CA PRO A 34 14.41 -4.77 -4.89
C PRO A 34 13.35 -3.78 -5.35
N LYS A 35 13.20 -3.60 -6.67
CA LYS A 35 12.07 -2.84 -7.22
C LYS A 35 10.77 -3.53 -6.84
N ALA A 36 9.80 -2.77 -6.35
CA ALA A 36 8.48 -3.28 -6.04
C ALA A 36 7.77 -3.72 -7.32
N ASP A 37 7.13 -4.88 -7.28
CA ASP A 37 6.17 -5.28 -8.30
C ASP A 37 4.90 -4.40 -8.21
N ALA A 38 4.05 -4.44 -9.22
CA ALA A 38 2.76 -3.74 -9.24
C ALA A 38 1.84 -4.20 -8.10
N ASN A 39 1.80 -5.51 -7.84
CA ASN A 39 0.91 -6.11 -6.84
C ASN A 39 1.59 -7.22 -6.02
N PRO A 40 2.55 -6.87 -5.14
CA PRO A 40 3.28 -7.86 -4.34
C PRO A 40 2.38 -8.61 -3.34
N TRP A 41 1.20 -8.08 -3.03
CA TRP A 41 0.28 -8.63 -2.03
C TRP A 41 -0.91 -9.38 -2.62
N GLY A 42 -1.06 -9.39 -3.95
CA GLY A 42 -2.24 -9.96 -4.61
C GLY A 42 -3.55 -9.28 -4.21
N SER A 43 -3.52 -7.98 -3.92
CA SER A 43 -4.71 -7.20 -3.55
C SER A 43 -5.64 -7.05 -4.75
N LYS A 44 -6.95 -7.08 -4.49
CA LYS A 44 -8.00 -6.92 -5.50
C LYS A 44 -8.47 -5.46 -5.66
N GLY A 45 -7.83 -4.51 -4.99
CA GLY A 45 -8.08 -3.08 -5.20
C GLY A 45 -7.58 -2.60 -6.57
N LEU A 46 -8.22 -1.58 -7.14
CA LEU A 46 -7.82 -0.97 -8.41
C LEU A 46 -6.43 -0.35 -8.32
N GLU A 47 -6.08 0.25 -7.18
CA GLU A 47 -4.77 0.85 -6.93
C GLU A 47 -3.60 -0.13 -7.09
N TRP A 48 -3.87 -1.44 -6.98
CA TRP A 48 -2.90 -2.52 -7.17
C TRP A 48 -2.91 -3.12 -8.58
N GLN A 49 -3.74 -2.61 -9.49
CA GLN A 49 -3.76 -3.02 -10.91
C GLN A 49 -2.90 -2.12 -11.79
N VAL A 50 -2.25 -1.12 -11.17
CA VAL A 50 -1.40 -0.14 -11.84
C VAL A 50 0.07 -0.53 -11.68
N LYS A 51 0.88 -0.25 -12.70
CA LYS A 51 2.34 -0.46 -12.65
C LYS A 51 3.00 0.35 -11.53
N SER A 52 4.06 -0.21 -10.97
CA SER A 52 4.95 0.49 -10.02
C SER A 52 6.27 0.88 -10.71
N PRO A 53 6.70 2.17 -10.69
CA PRO A 53 6.00 3.33 -10.13
C PRO A 53 4.78 3.74 -10.97
N THR A 54 3.80 4.36 -10.30
CA THR A 54 2.54 4.80 -10.92
C THR A 54 2.80 5.84 -12.03
N PRO A 55 2.33 5.62 -13.26
CA PRO A 55 2.38 6.64 -14.32
C PRO A 55 1.39 7.77 -14.05
N TYR A 56 1.60 8.93 -14.68
CA TYR A 56 0.70 10.09 -14.54
C TYR A 56 -0.74 9.79 -14.98
N VAL A 57 -0.89 8.91 -15.99
CA VAL A 57 -2.18 8.38 -16.43
C VAL A 57 -2.20 6.88 -16.10
N PRO A 58 -2.83 6.48 -14.97
CA PRO A 58 -2.82 5.09 -14.50
C PRO A 58 -3.55 4.11 -15.41
N TYR A 59 -4.61 4.56 -16.08
CA TYR A 59 -5.47 3.74 -16.94
C TYR A 59 -5.67 4.39 -18.32
N PRO A 60 -5.71 3.61 -19.41
CA PRO A 60 -6.04 4.14 -20.73
C PRO A 60 -7.46 4.73 -20.76
N ALA A 61 -7.66 5.85 -21.46
CA ALA A 61 -8.97 6.48 -21.60
C ALA A 61 -10.00 5.65 -22.40
N THR A 62 -9.58 4.52 -22.99
CA THR A 62 -10.44 3.63 -23.77
C THR A 62 -11.10 2.54 -22.92
N ILE A 63 -10.66 2.35 -21.67
CA ILE A 63 -11.18 1.32 -20.78
C ILE A 63 -11.50 1.89 -19.40
N GLU A 64 -12.61 1.45 -18.82
CA GLU A 64 -13.03 1.81 -17.47
C GLU A 64 -13.32 0.54 -16.66
N PRO A 65 -13.00 0.53 -15.36
CA PRO A 65 -13.33 -0.60 -14.50
C PRO A 65 -14.79 -0.50 -14.08
N GLU A 66 -15.59 -1.51 -14.44
CA GLU A 66 -16.94 -1.68 -13.90
C GLU A 66 -16.86 -2.54 -12.63
N VAL A 67 -17.37 -2.01 -11.52
CA VAL A 67 -17.40 -2.73 -10.23
C VAL A 67 -18.54 -3.73 -10.23
N VAL A 68 -18.20 -5.02 -10.19
CA VAL A 68 -19.15 -6.15 -10.23
C VAL A 68 -19.30 -6.84 -8.88
N GLY A 69 -18.49 -6.47 -7.88
CA GLY A 69 -18.55 -7.06 -6.55
C GLY A 69 -17.61 -6.41 -5.54
N PRO A 70 -17.60 -6.91 -4.29
CA PRO A 70 -16.75 -6.41 -3.23
C PRO A 70 -15.30 -6.89 -3.41
N ASN A 71 -14.33 -6.03 -3.08
CA ASN A 71 -12.89 -6.26 -3.28
C ASN A 71 -12.20 -6.98 -2.10
N ASP A 72 -12.96 -7.44 -1.11
CA ASP A 72 -12.48 -8.09 0.12
C ASP A 72 -12.58 -9.62 0.08
N ASN A 73 -13.18 -10.20 -0.96
CA ASN A 73 -13.37 -11.64 -1.06
C ASN A 73 -12.16 -12.34 -1.71
N TYR A 74 -11.31 -12.94 -0.86
CA TYR A 74 -10.12 -13.70 -1.25
C TYR A 74 -10.32 -15.23 -1.22
N ALA A 75 -11.56 -15.72 -1.14
CA ALA A 75 -11.83 -17.15 -1.14
C ALA A 75 -11.39 -17.83 -2.46
N PRO A 76 -10.99 -19.12 -2.45
CA PRO A 76 -10.68 -19.85 -3.66
C PRO A 76 -11.86 -19.83 -4.66
N GLY A 77 -11.60 -19.40 -5.89
CA GLY A 77 -12.64 -19.27 -6.93
C GLY A 77 -13.57 -18.07 -6.77
N ALA A 78 -13.29 -17.15 -5.85
CA ALA A 78 -14.02 -15.88 -5.76
C ALA A 78 -13.88 -15.08 -7.06
N LYS A 79 -14.99 -14.52 -7.54
CA LYS A 79 -15.01 -13.65 -8.71
C LYS A 79 -14.12 -12.41 -8.49
N GLU A 80 -13.60 -11.88 -9.58
CA GLU A 80 -12.92 -10.59 -9.54
C GLU A 80 -13.93 -9.47 -9.25
N PRO A 81 -13.55 -8.44 -8.47
CA PRO A 81 -14.47 -7.38 -8.07
C PRO A 81 -14.74 -6.36 -9.17
N PHE A 82 -13.94 -6.35 -10.24
CA PHE A 82 -14.14 -5.48 -11.39
C PHE A 82 -13.85 -6.21 -12.70
N VAL A 83 -14.45 -5.68 -13.77
CA VAL A 83 -14.17 -6.08 -15.15
C VAL A 83 -13.79 -4.83 -15.94
N TRP A 84 -12.78 -4.94 -16.80
CA TRP A 84 -12.39 -3.85 -17.69
C TRP A 84 -13.32 -3.84 -18.90
N VAL A 85 -14.11 -2.77 -19.03
CA VAL A 85 -15.05 -2.57 -20.14
C VAL A 85 -14.59 -1.42 -21.01
N SER A 86 -14.91 -1.46 -22.32
CA SER A 86 -14.62 -0.35 -23.21
C SER A 86 -15.49 0.85 -22.86
N THR A 87 -14.90 2.03 -22.70
CA THR A 87 -15.65 3.26 -22.46
C THR A 87 -16.57 3.53 -23.67
N PRO A 88 -17.90 3.58 -23.50
CA PRO A 88 -18.79 4.03 -24.57
C PRO A 88 -18.46 5.49 -24.88
N SER A 89 -18.28 5.83 -26.16
CA SER A 89 -18.22 7.24 -26.58
C SER A 89 -19.43 7.95 -26.01
N LYS A 90 -19.19 8.93 -25.13
CA LYS A 90 -20.24 9.90 -24.78
C LYS A 90 -20.69 10.66 -26.03
#